data_AF-A0A9W6WPD4-F1
#
_entry.id   AF-A0A9W6WPD4-F1
#
_cell.length_a   1.000
_cell.length_b   1.000
_cell.length_c   1.000
_cell.angle_alpha   90.00
_cell.angle_beta   90.00
_cell.angle_gamma   90.00
#
_symmetry.space_group_name_H-M   'P 1'
#
loop_
_entity.id
_entity.type
_entity.pdbx_description
1 polymer ?
#
loop_
_entity_poly.entity_id
_entity_poly.type
_entity_poly.pdbx_seq_one_letter_code
_entity_poly.pdbx_strand_id
1 'polypeptide(L)'
;MSGSRNVSESFKRFGVNDDTTSVVLCVFDADEATLKEVEALVEGMQVPFEELGTHLTHANVRLIKKFYKISEQELTQSSLVDAATCRIATKSCSK
;
A
#
# COMPACT_ATOMS: atom_id res chain seq x y z
N MET A 1 -5.36 5.07 -0.01
CA MET A 1 -4.14 4.46 0.56
C MET A 1 -3.73 5.07 1.90
N SER A 2 -3.40 6.35 2.02
CA SER A 2 -2.99 6.91 3.33
C SER A 2 -4.16 7.27 4.25
N GLY A 3 -3.96 7.08 5.57
CA GLY A 3 -4.83 7.59 6.63
C GLY A 3 -4.56 9.04 7.03
N SER A 4 -3.55 9.70 6.45
CA SER A 4 -3.23 11.11 6.69
C SER A 4 -3.89 12.03 5.64
N ARG A 5 -4.04 13.32 5.98
CA ARG A 5 -4.48 14.39 5.07
C ARG A 5 -3.31 15.08 4.37
N ASN A 6 -2.07 14.76 4.74
CA ASN A 6 -0.87 15.30 4.11
C ASN A 6 -0.56 14.51 2.82
N VAL A 7 -0.75 15.16 1.67
CA VAL A 7 -0.58 14.54 0.35
C VAL A 7 0.88 14.14 0.12
N SER A 8 1.84 15.04 0.36
CA SER A 8 3.26 14.78 0.14
C SER A 8 3.78 13.65 1.02
N GLU A 9 3.37 13.60 2.28
CA GLU A 9 3.74 12.51 3.19
C GLU A 9 3.11 11.18 2.79
N SER A 10 1.91 11.22 2.20
CA SER A 10 1.25 10.02 1.68
C SER A 10 2.02 9.42 0.51
N PHE A 11 2.49 10.25 -0.43
CA PHE A 11 3.33 9.78 -1.53
C PHE A 11 4.69 9.27 -1.05
N LYS A 12 5.32 9.93 -0.07
CA LYS A 12 6.60 9.44 0.49
C LYS A 12 6.50 8.08 1.18
N ARG A 13 5.34 7.76 1.77
CA ARG A 13 5.14 6.52 2.54
C ARG A 13 4.58 5.36 1.72
N PHE A 14 3.70 5.65 0.76
CA PHE A 14 2.97 4.65 -0.01
C PHE A 14 3.32 4.64 -1.50
N GLY A 15 4.10 5.62 -1.96
CA GLY A 15 4.67 5.62 -3.30
C GLY A 15 5.95 4.78 -3.38
N VAL A 16 6.51 4.73 -4.57
CA VAL A 16 7.78 4.05 -4.85
C VAL A 16 8.97 4.88 -4.36
N ASN A 17 10.04 4.18 -4.00
CA ASN A 17 11.35 4.76 -3.70
C ASN A 17 12.44 4.05 -4.52
N ASP A 18 13.66 4.58 -4.50
CA ASP A 18 14.77 4.07 -5.32
C ASP A 18 15.18 2.62 -4.96
N ASP A 19 14.86 2.16 -3.75
CA ASP A 19 15.16 0.81 -3.26
C ASP A 19 13.99 -0.18 -3.50
N THR A 20 12.92 0.24 -4.18
CA THR A 20 11.72 -0.58 -4.35
C THR A 20 11.93 -1.65 -5.41
N THR A 21 11.90 -2.91 -5.00
CA THR A 21 12.05 -4.08 -5.89
C THR A 21 10.72 -4.69 -6.35
N SER A 22 9.60 -4.26 -5.78
CA SER A 22 8.26 -4.76 -6.11
C SER A 22 7.28 -3.60 -6.12
N VAL A 23 6.57 -3.43 -7.23
CA VAL A 23 5.64 -2.31 -7.45
C VAL A 23 4.25 -2.84 -7.76
N VAL A 24 3.23 -2.15 -7.25
CA VAL A 24 1.84 -2.39 -7.61
C VAL A 24 1.38 -1.22 -8.46
N LEU A 25 0.99 -1.50 -9.70
CA LEU A 25 0.47 -0.51 -10.63
C LEU A 25 -1.06 -0.54 -10.58
N CYS A 26 -1.69 0.61 -10.42
CA CYS A 26 -3.13 0.76 -10.48
C CYS A 26 -3.46 1.81 -11.53
N VAL A 27 -4.17 1.40 -12.57
CA VAL A 27 -4.68 2.30 -13.62
C VAL A 27 -6.20 2.21 -13.59
N PHE A 28 -6.87 3.36 -13.51
CA PHE A 28 -8.32 3.43 -13.54
C PHE A 28 -8.79 3.62 -14.98
N ASP A 29 -9.85 2.94 -15.37
CA ASP A 29 -10.45 3.05 -16.71
C ASP A 29 -9.45 2.74 -17.83
N ALA A 30 -8.64 1.70 -17.64
CA ALA A 30 -7.60 1.30 -18.59
C ALA A 30 -8.17 0.39 -19.68
N ASP A 31 -7.83 0.69 -20.93
CA ASP A 31 -7.98 -0.23 -22.05
C ASP A 31 -6.71 -1.11 -22.22
N GLU A 32 -6.79 -2.10 -23.10
CA GLU A 32 -5.66 -3.00 -23.35
C GLU A 32 -4.40 -2.27 -23.86
N ALA A 33 -4.58 -1.15 -24.58
CA ALA A 33 -3.46 -0.35 -25.07
C ALA A 33 -2.73 0.35 -23.92
N THR A 34 -3.49 1.01 -23.03
CA THR A 34 -2.97 1.68 -21.84
C THR A 34 -2.26 0.70 -20.91
N LEU A 35 -2.81 -0.52 -20.74
CA LEU A 35 -2.17 -1.55 -19.93
C LEU A 35 -0.79 -1.95 -20.49
N LYS A 36 -0.67 -2.11 -21.82
CA LYS A 36 0.61 -2.42 -22.48
C LYS A 36 1.62 -1.28 -22.38
N GLU A 37 1.16 -0.04 -22.51
CA GLU A 37 2.03 1.13 -22.33
C GLU A 37 2.58 1.19 -20.91
N VAL A 38 1.74 0.96 -19.91
CA VAL A 38 2.14 0.96 -18.49
C VAL A 38 3.05 -0.21 -18.16
N GLU A 39 2.81 -1.39 -18.72
CA GLU A 39 3.71 -2.54 -18.61
C GLU A 39 5.09 -2.22 -19.17
N ALA A 40 5.17 -1.54 -20.32
CA ALA A 40 6.43 -1.15 -20.95
C ALA A 40 7.24 -0.11 -20.15
N LEU A 41 6.64 0.59 -19.18
CA LEU A 41 7.33 1.54 -18.30
C LEU A 41 8.07 0.86 -17.15
N VAL A 42 7.78 -0.40 -16.86
CA VAL A 42 8.36 -1.12 -15.72
C VAL A 42 9.30 -2.21 -16.21
N GLU A 43 10.58 -2.04 -15.90
CA GLU A 43 11.58 -3.08 -16.12
C GLU A 43 11.47 -4.15 -15.03
N GLY A 44 10.79 -5.25 -15.34
CA GLY A 44 10.58 -6.32 -14.37
C GLY A 44 9.75 -7.48 -14.90
N MET A 45 9.26 -8.31 -13.97
CA MET A 45 8.37 -9.44 -14.26
C MET A 45 7.02 -9.18 -13.62
N GLN A 46 5.96 -9.20 -14.44
CA GLN A 46 4.60 -9.18 -13.92
C GLN A 46 4.28 -10.50 -13.24
N VAL A 47 3.76 -10.43 -12.02
CA VAL A 47 3.32 -11.60 -11.23
C VAL A 47 1.81 -11.53 -10.97
N PRO A 48 1.13 -12.67 -10.81
CA PRO A 48 -0.27 -12.71 -10.41
C PRO A 48 -0.52 -11.92 -9.11
N PHE A 49 -1.62 -11.17 -9.04
CA PHE A 49 -1.89 -10.31 -7.88
C PHE A 49 -2.13 -11.12 -6.60
N GLU A 50 -2.60 -12.35 -6.75
CA GLU A 50 -2.84 -13.32 -5.68
C GLU A 50 -1.54 -13.64 -4.91
N GLU A 51 -0.37 -13.52 -5.55
CA GLU A 51 0.93 -13.81 -4.94
C GLU A 51 1.44 -12.66 -4.07
N LEU A 52 0.83 -11.47 -4.12
CA LEU A 52 1.26 -10.27 -3.38
C LEU A 52 1.41 -10.53 -1.88
N GLY A 53 0.49 -11.31 -1.30
CA GLY A 53 0.49 -11.64 0.12
C GLY A 53 1.69 -12.48 0.54
N THR A 54 2.26 -13.27 -0.37
CA THR A 54 3.39 -14.17 -0.08
C THR A 54 4.69 -13.40 0.17
N HIS A 55 4.81 -12.19 -0.39
CA HIS A 55 5.98 -11.32 -0.23
C HIS A 55 5.93 -10.45 1.05
N LEU A 56 4.86 -10.55 1.85
CA LEU A 56 4.73 -9.77 3.08
C LEU A 56 5.63 -10.33 4.19
N THR A 57 6.67 -9.57 4.53
CA THR A 57 7.54 -9.87 5.68
C THR A 57 7.00 -9.29 6.99
N HIS A 58 7.47 -9.81 8.12
CA HIS A 58 7.20 -9.20 9.44
C HIS A 58 7.69 -7.75 9.54
N ALA A 59 8.72 -7.36 8.78
CA ALA A 59 9.17 -5.97 8.71
C ALA A 59 8.11 -5.09 8.04
N ASN A 60 7.51 -5.56 6.94
CA ASN A 60 6.43 -4.86 6.24
C ASN A 60 5.21 -4.69 7.15
N VAL A 61 4.82 -5.75 7.89
CA VAL A 61 3.71 -5.67 8.84
C VAL A 61 3.98 -4.65 9.95
N ARG A 62 5.19 -4.61 10.52
CA ARG A 62 5.57 -3.60 11.51
C ARG A 62 5.50 -2.18 10.94
N LEU A 63 5.92 -2.01 9.70
CA LEU A 63 5.91 -0.73 9.00
C LEU A 63 4.48 -0.25 8.73
N ILE A 64 3.58 -1.16 8.33
CA ILE A 64 2.13 -0.91 8.21
C ILE A 64 1.55 -0.45 9.55
N LYS A 65 1.78 -1.19 10.64
CA LYS A 65 1.31 -0.81 11.99
C LYS A 65 1.80 0.59 12.36
N LYS A 66 3.09 0.88 12.10
CA LYS A 66 3.68 2.20 12.36
C LYS A 66 3.02 3.32 11.54
N PHE A 67 2.78 3.11 10.24
CA PHE A 67 2.23 4.15 9.36
C PHE A 67 0.77 4.44 9.64
N TYR A 68 -0.02 3.44 10.00
CA TYR A 68 -1.42 3.60 10.39
C TYR A 68 -1.62 3.88 11.89
N LYS A 69 -0.53 3.92 12.68
CA LYS A 69 -0.56 4.10 14.15
C LYS A 69 -1.45 3.05 14.85
N ILE A 70 -1.40 1.80 14.39
CA ILE A 70 -2.20 0.69 14.94
C ILE A 70 -1.49 0.15 16.18
N SER A 71 -2.22 0.00 17.27
CA SER A 71 -1.69 -0.55 18.52
C SER A 71 -1.86 -2.07 18.59
N GLU A 72 -0.99 -2.77 19.34
CA GLU A 72 -1.17 -4.21 19.55
C GLU A 72 -2.45 -4.53 20.34
N GLN A 73 -2.89 -3.61 21.21
CA GLN A 73 -4.13 -3.78 21.97
C GLN A 73 -5.37 -3.74 21.06
N GLU A 74 -5.38 -2.86 20.06
CA GLU A 74 -6.44 -2.79 19.05
C GLU A 74 -6.58 -4.10 18.28
N LEU A 75 -5.45 -4.72 17.93
CA LEU A 75 -5.40 -5.99 17.21
C LEU A 75 -5.91 -7.20 18.01
N THR A 76 -6.22 -7.02 19.30
CA THR A 76 -6.92 -8.05 20.09
C THR A 76 -8.41 -8.11 19.76
N GLN A 77 -8.97 -7.03 19.23
CA GLN A 77 -10.41 -6.89 18.93
C GLN A 77 -10.70 -6.72 17.43
N SER A 78 -9.70 -6.37 16.61
CA SER A 78 -9.85 -6.16 15.17
C SER A 78 -8.71 -6.76 14.38
N SER A 79 -8.91 -6.98 13.08
CA SER A 79 -7.83 -7.38 12.18
C SER A 79 -7.00 -6.18 11.72
N LEU A 80 -5.77 -6.44 11.25
CA LEU A 80 -4.91 -5.40 10.67
C LEU A 80 -5.57 -4.70 9.48
N VAL A 81 -6.33 -5.45 8.68
CA VAL A 81 -7.03 -4.94 7.50
C VAL A 81 -8.18 -4.03 7.91
N ASP A 82 -8.96 -4.41 8.94
CA ASP A 82 -10.07 -3.59 9.43
C ASP A 82 -9.57 -2.27 10.02
N ALA A 83 -8.52 -2.34 10.86
CA ALA A 83 -7.90 -1.17 11.45
C ALA A 83 -7.35 -0.22 10.37
N ALA A 84 -6.62 -0.74 9.38
CA ALA A 84 -6.11 0.06 8.27
C ALA A 84 -7.25 0.69 7.44
N THR A 85 -8.28 -0.09 7.12
CA THR A 85 -9.45 0.37 6.33
C THR A 85 -10.18 1.50 7.05
N CYS A 86 -10.42 1.35 8.36
CA CYS A 86 -11.01 2.39 9.20
C CYS A 86 -10.19 3.70 9.15
N ARG A 87 -8.85 3.61 9.25
CA ARG A 87 -7.97 4.79 9.15
C ARG A 87 -7.99 5.44 7.78
N ILE A 88 -8.09 4.66 6.70
CA ILE A 88 -8.20 5.19 5.33
C ILE A 88 -9.51 5.96 5.18
N ALA A 89 -10.62 5.38 5.64
CA ALA A 89 -11.96 5.97 5.55
C ALA A 89 -12.09 7.24 6.39
N THR A 90 -11.60 7.20 7.63
CA THR A 90 -11.74 8.32 8.58
C THR A 90 -10.67 9.40 8.44
N LYS A 91 -9.59 9.14 7.70
CA LYS A 91 -8.42 10.04 7.58
C LYS A 91 -7.86 10.49 8.93
N SER A 92 -7.83 9.56 9.89
CA SER A 92 -7.55 9.85 11.30
C SER A 92 -6.08 9.65 11.71
N CYS A 93 -5.16 9.45 10.77
CA CYS A 93 -3.71 9.40 11.04
C CYS A 93 -3.06 10.80 10.97
N SER A 94 -3.78 11.85 11.35
CA SER A 94 -3.24 13.21 11.53
C SER A 94 -2.44 13.32 12.85
N LYS A 95 -1.66 14.42 12.99
CA LYS A 95 -0.86 14.70 14.20
C LYS A 95 -1.73 14.69 15.45
#